data_AF-A0A172TV17-F1
#
_entry.id   AF-A0A172TV17-F1
#
_cell.length_a   1.000
_cell.length_b   1.000
_cell.length_c   1.000
_cell.angle_alpha   90.00
_cell.angle_beta   90.00
_cell.angle_gamma   90.00
#
_symmetry.space_group_name_H-M   'P 1'
#
loop_
_entity.id
_entity.type
_entity.pdbx_description
1 polymer ?
#
loop_
_entity_poly.entity_id
_entity_poly.type
_entity_poly.pdbx_seq_one_letter_code
_entity_poly.pdbx_strand_id
1 'polypeptide(L)'
;MRLTLLGILLVTFVACSNKKEIPKDVLSTDKMHSVMWDMLRADEWVSYEHTQDSTVDRYKRSVELYQKVLQTNGITASQFKKSFQYYETRPDLLKPLFDSLQRKVPRPGAFVQ
;
A
#
# COMPACT_ATOMS: atom_id res chain seq x y z
N MET A 1 -46.40 27.50 -12.79
CA MET A 1 -45.56 28.52 -12.14
C MET A 1 -45.70 28.42 -10.62
N ARG A 2 -44.94 27.53 -9.98
CA ARG A 2 -44.65 27.45 -8.52
C ARG A 2 -43.34 26.66 -8.35
N LEU A 3 -42.22 27.28 -8.76
CA LEU A 3 -41.05 27.56 -7.91
C LEU A 3 -40.60 26.34 -7.08
N THR A 4 -39.84 25.40 -7.66
CA THR A 4 -38.36 25.36 -7.56
C THR A 4 -37.81 25.57 -6.14
N LEU A 5 -38.21 24.73 -5.19
CA LEU A 5 -37.61 24.67 -3.86
C LEU A 5 -37.55 23.22 -3.41
N LEU A 6 -36.59 22.44 -3.93
CA LEU A 6 -35.93 21.33 -3.20
C LEU A 6 -34.82 20.67 -4.05
N GLY A 7 -34.12 21.45 -4.88
CA GLY A 7 -33.08 20.97 -5.80
C GLY A 7 -31.66 21.36 -5.38
N ILE A 8 -31.33 21.39 -4.08
CA ILE A 8 -30.00 21.75 -3.57
C ILE A 8 -29.53 20.68 -2.59
N LEU A 9 -29.19 19.50 -3.12
CA LEU A 9 -28.36 18.52 -2.39
C LEU A 9 -27.36 17.81 -3.31
N LEU A 10 -27.01 18.44 -4.43
CA LEU A 10 -26.08 17.85 -5.40
C LEU A 10 -24.87 18.75 -5.61
N VAL A 11 -24.16 19.11 -4.54
CA VAL A 11 -22.88 19.81 -4.67
C VAL A 11 -21.87 19.25 -3.66
N THR A 12 -20.71 18.90 -4.20
CA THR A 12 -19.40 18.68 -3.54
C THR A 12 -19.03 17.27 -3.06
N PHE A 13 -18.77 16.35 -4.00
CA PHE A 13 -17.70 15.35 -3.83
C PHE A 13 -16.93 15.13 -5.14
N VAL A 14 -16.49 16.21 -5.80
CA VAL A 14 -15.36 16.13 -6.72
C VAL A 14 -14.12 16.53 -5.92
N ALA A 15 -13.67 15.62 -5.05
CA ALA A 15 -12.33 15.70 -4.49
C ALA A 15 -11.35 15.45 -5.65
N CYS A 16 -10.84 16.53 -6.24
CA CYS A 16 -9.69 16.49 -7.13
C CYS A 16 -8.48 16.01 -6.34
N SER A 17 -8.34 14.69 -6.21
CA SER A 17 -7.04 14.09 -5.95
C SER A 17 -6.19 14.44 -7.17
N ASN A 18 -5.19 15.32 -6.99
CA ASN A 18 -4.09 15.49 -7.93
C ASN A 18 -3.35 14.14 -8.02
N LYS A 19 -3.94 13.19 -8.75
CA LYS A 19 -3.31 11.90 -9.04
C LYS A 19 -2.14 12.24 -9.95
N LYS A 20 -0.95 12.41 -9.38
CA LYS A 20 0.30 12.41 -10.14
C LYS A 20 0.21 11.21 -11.07
N GLU A 21 0.25 11.45 -12.38
CA GLU A 21 0.00 10.40 -13.35
C GLU A 21 1.07 9.31 -13.19
N ILE A 22 0.66 8.18 -12.64
CA ILE A 22 1.48 6.98 -12.52
C ILE A 22 1.17 6.11 -13.75
N PRO A 23 2.19 5.66 -14.51
CA PRO A 23 2.01 4.75 -15.62
C PRO A 23 1.18 3.52 -15.23
N LYS A 24 0.33 3.04 -16.13
CA LYS A 24 -0.60 1.93 -15.86
C LYS A 24 0.10 0.62 -15.49
N ASP A 25 1.35 0.46 -15.88
CA ASP A 25 2.22 -0.68 -15.61
C ASP A 25 3.02 -0.57 -14.31
N VAL A 26 2.88 0.54 -13.58
CA VAL A 26 3.43 0.78 -12.24
C VAL A 26 2.30 0.73 -11.22
N LEU A 27 2.54 0.09 -10.08
CA LEU A 27 1.60 0.10 -8.95
C LEU A 27 1.29 1.53 -8.50
N SER A 28 0.01 1.84 -8.33
CA SER A 28 -0.43 3.09 -7.71
C SER A 28 0.15 3.25 -6.31
N THR A 29 0.23 4.49 -5.81
CA THR A 29 0.82 4.77 -4.49
C THR A 29 0.11 4.02 -3.37
N ASP A 30 -1.23 3.96 -3.40
CA ASP A 30 -2.02 3.22 -2.42
C ASP A 30 -1.76 1.71 -2.47
N LYS A 31 -1.57 1.16 -3.69
CA LYS A 31 -1.30 -0.27 -3.87
C LYS A 31 0.12 -0.61 -3.42
N MET A 32 1.11 0.21 -3.78
CA MET A 32 2.48 0.06 -3.33
C MET A 32 2.57 0.16 -1.80
N HIS A 33 1.87 1.13 -1.20
CA HIS A 33 1.76 1.27 0.26
C HIS A 33 1.23 -0.01 0.92
N SER A 34 0.13 -0.56 0.40
CA SER A 34 -0.48 -1.77 0.95
C SER A 34 0.46 -2.98 0.89
N VAL A 35 1.14 -3.15 -0.24
CA VAL A 35 2.11 -4.24 -0.45
C VAL A 35 3.31 -4.10 0.49
N MET A 36 3.91 -2.92 0.57
CA MET A 36 5.07 -2.67 1.44
C MET A 36 4.72 -2.82 2.91
N TRP A 37 3.53 -2.38 3.32
CA TRP A 37 3.02 -2.61 4.67
C TRP A 37 2.93 -4.10 5.01
N ASP A 38 2.40 -4.90 4.09
CA ASP A 38 2.30 -6.34 4.28
C ASP A 38 3.67 -7.03 4.32
N MET A 39 4.65 -6.56 3.52
CA MET A 39 6.03 -7.04 3.58
C MET A 39 6.71 -6.70 4.92
N LEU A 40 6.53 -5.47 5.43
CA LEU A 40 7.08 -5.09 6.73
C LEU A 40 6.53 -5.96 7.87
N ARG A 41 5.22 -6.24 7.85
CA ARG A 41 4.61 -7.16 8.82
C ARG A 41 5.13 -8.59 8.69
N ALA A 42 5.41 -9.03 7.47
CA ALA A 42 6.05 -10.33 7.25
C ALA A 42 7.45 -10.39 7.87
N ASP A 43 8.26 -9.34 7.73
CA ASP A 43 9.61 -9.30 8.34
C ASP A 43 9.58 -9.21 9.87
N GLU A 44 8.61 -8.46 10.41
CA GLU A 44 8.36 -8.42 11.86
C GLU A 44 8.01 -9.84 12.36
N TRP A 45 7.15 -10.55 11.63
CA TRP A 45 6.80 -11.93 11.94
C TRP A 45 8.00 -12.87 11.86
N VAL A 46 8.82 -12.81 10.80
CA VAL A 46 10.04 -13.63 10.69
C VAL A 46 11.01 -13.34 11.82
N SER A 47 11.16 -12.06 12.19
CA SER A 47 12.04 -11.66 13.27
C SER A 47 11.53 -12.18 14.61
N TYR A 48 10.22 -12.12 14.86
CA TYR A 48 9.60 -12.73 16.02
C TYR A 48 9.80 -14.26 16.03
N GLU A 49 9.51 -14.95 14.93
CA GLU A 49 9.68 -16.40 14.79
C GLU A 49 11.12 -16.82 15.09
N HIS A 50 12.11 -16.09 14.57
CA HIS A 50 13.53 -16.35 14.84
C HIS A 50 13.95 -16.10 16.29
N THR A 51 13.32 -15.16 16.99
CA THR A 51 13.57 -14.96 18.43
C THR A 51 13.04 -16.10 19.29
N GLN A 52 11.98 -16.79 18.82
CA GLN A 52 11.42 -17.97 19.47
C GLN A 52 12.20 -19.24 19.10
N ASP A 53 12.64 -19.35 17.85
CA ASP A 53 13.40 -20.48 17.33
C ASP A 53 14.56 -19.99 16.44
N SER A 54 15.76 -20.01 17.00
CA SER A 54 16.99 -19.60 16.31
C SER A 54 17.37 -20.52 15.12
N THR A 55 16.77 -21.71 15.00
CA THR A 55 17.02 -22.62 13.87
C THR A 55 16.31 -22.18 12.58
N VAL A 56 15.37 -21.23 12.70
CA VAL A 56 14.66 -20.65 11.55
C VAL A 56 15.62 -19.82 10.68
N ASP A 57 15.78 -20.26 9.43
CA ASP A 57 16.45 -19.47 8.39
C ASP A 57 15.57 -18.27 8.01
N ARG A 58 15.96 -17.09 8.52
CA ARG A 58 15.25 -15.84 8.29
C ARG A 58 15.12 -15.49 6.81
N TYR A 59 16.18 -15.72 6.02
CA TYR A 59 16.18 -15.34 4.61
C TYR A 59 15.17 -16.19 3.84
N LYS A 60 15.25 -17.52 4.00
CA LYS A 60 14.30 -18.45 3.37
C LYS A 60 12.87 -18.11 3.78
N ARG A 61 12.64 -17.85 5.06
CA ARG A 61 11.32 -17.53 5.60
C ARG A 61 10.75 -16.22 5.05
N SER A 62 11.56 -15.16 4.98
CA SER A 62 11.14 -13.89 4.40
C SER A 62 10.79 -14.04 2.92
N VAL A 63 11.57 -14.80 2.15
CA VAL A 63 11.26 -15.07 0.72
C VAL A 63 9.90 -15.76 0.57
N GLU A 64 9.61 -16.79 1.37
CA GLU A 64 8.32 -17.48 1.36
C GLU A 64 7.15 -16.53 1.68
N LEU A 65 7.30 -15.68 2.70
CA LEU A 65 6.25 -14.74 3.09
C LEU A 65 6.06 -13.63 2.07
N TYR A 66 7.14 -13.08 1.50
CA TYR A 66 7.04 -12.08 0.45
C TYR A 66 6.31 -12.63 -0.78
N GLN A 67 6.57 -13.87 -1.18
CA GLN A 67 5.80 -14.52 -2.26
C GLN A 67 4.31 -14.56 -1.94
N LYS A 68 3.93 -14.92 -0.71
CA LYS A 68 2.52 -14.91 -0.26
C LYS A 68 1.92 -13.51 -0.23
N VAL A 69 2.69 -12.50 0.18
CA VAL A 69 2.26 -11.09 0.18
C VAL A 69 1.95 -10.63 -1.24
N LEU A 70 2.86 -10.91 -2.19
CA LEU A 70 2.66 -10.57 -3.61
C LEU A 70 1.42 -11.27 -4.19
N GLN A 71 1.25 -12.57 -3.90
CA GLN A 71 0.08 -13.34 -4.34
C GLN A 71 -1.23 -12.79 -3.75
N THR A 72 -1.27 -12.55 -2.44
CA THR A 72 -2.45 -11.97 -1.75
C THR A 72 -2.80 -10.58 -2.28
N ASN A 73 -1.78 -9.82 -2.69
CA ASN A 73 -1.98 -8.53 -3.31
C ASN A 73 -2.28 -8.60 -4.82
N GLY A 74 -2.27 -9.78 -5.44
CA GLY A 74 -2.57 -9.96 -6.86
C GLY A 74 -1.53 -9.36 -7.80
N ILE A 75 -0.26 -9.35 -7.39
CA ILE A 75 0.84 -8.75 -8.17
C ILE A 75 1.99 -9.75 -8.35
N THR A 76 2.79 -9.53 -9.38
CA THR A 76 3.99 -10.34 -9.64
C THR A 76 5.24 -9.69 -9.04
N ALA A 77 6.28 -10.49 -8.79
CA ALA A 77 7.58 -9.98 -8.35
C ALA A 77 8.19 -8.98 -9.35
N SER A 78 8.02 -9.22 -10.66
CA SER A 78 8.48 -8.32 -11.72
C SER A 78 7.75 -6.97 -11.68
N GLN A 79 6.42 -6.99 -11.52
CA GLN A 79 5.61 -5.78 -11.40
C GLN A 79 5.98 -4.98 -10.15
N PHE A 80 6.16 -5.65 -9.01
CA PHE A 80 6.64 -5.01 -7.79
C PHE A 80 8.00 -4.36 -8.00
N LYS A 81 8.99 -5.11 -8.51
CA LYS A 81 10.34 -4.61 -8.77
C LYS A 81 10.34 -3.38 -9.67
N LYS A 82 9.65 -3.47 -10.81
CA LYS A 82 9.52 -2.35 -11.76
C LYS A 82 8.90 -1.12 -11.10
N SER A 83 7.84 -1.34 -10.32
CA SER A 83 7.17 -0.25 -9.63
C SER A 83 8.06 0.37 -8.57
N PHE A 84 8.76 -0.44 -7.78
CA PHE A 84 9.68 0.02 -6.75
C PHE A 84 10.80 0.87 -7.34
N GLN A 85 11.44 0.42 -8.42
CA GLN A 85 12.45 1.21 -9.16
C GLN A 85 11.92 2.57 -9.63
N TYR A 86 10.65 2.60 -10.07
CA TYR A 86 10.01 3.85 -10.45
C TYR A 86 9.83 4.81 -9.27
N TYR A 87 9.49 4.31 -8.07
CA TYR A 87 9.44 5.14 -6.86
C TYR A 87 10.82 5.57 -6.38
N GLU A 88 11.86 4.72 -6.49
CA GLU A 88 13.23 5.05 -6.10
C GLU A 88 13.77 6.30 -6.82
N THR A 89 13.43 6.45 -8.10
CA THR A 89 13.81 7.63 -8.90
C THR A 89 12.95 8.87 -8.64
N ARG A 90 11.90 8.76 -7.81
CA ARG A 90 10.92 9.83 -7.54
C ARG A 90 10.77 10.10 -6.05
N PRO A 91 11.70 10.86 -5.44
CA PRO A 91 11.68 11.18 -4.02
C PRO A 91 10.40 11.89 -3.55
N ASP A 92 9.72 12.60 -4.45
CA ASP A 92 8.45 13.29 -4.21
C ASP A 92 7.26 12.34 -3.99
N LEU A 93 7.42 11.07 -4.34
CA LEU A 93 6.45 10.00 -4.07
C LEU A 93 6.96 9.00 -3.04
N LEU A 94 8.25 8.69 -3.09
CA LEU A 94 8.86 7.72 -2.19
C LEU A 94 8.83 8.20 -0.72
N LYS A 95 9.13 9.48 -0.47
CA LYS A 95 9.09 10.05 0.89
C LYS A 95 7.71 9.90 1.54
N PRO A 96 6.61 10.45 0.97
CA PRO A 96 5.30 10.33 1.61
C PRO A 96 4.81 8.88 1.74
N LEU A 97 5.22 7.99 0.83
CA LEU A 97 4.97 6.56 0.91
C LEU A 97 5.64 5.92 2.13
N PHE A 98 6.93 6.19 2.38
CA PHE A 98 7.60 5.68 3.59
C PHE A 98 7.11 6.38 4.86
N ASP A 99 6.88 7.69 4.82
CA ASP A 99 6.32 8.43 5.95
C ASP A 99 4.97 7.86 6.38
N SER A 100 4.15 7.38 5.42
CA SER A 100 2.87 6.74 5.73
C SER A 100 3.02 5.34 6.30
N LEU A 101 4.06 4.58 5.93
CA LEU A 101 4.37 3.27 6.51
C LEU A 101 4.82 3.37 7.98
N GLN A 102 5.51 4.45 8.34
CA GLN A 102 6.02 4.64 9.71
C GLN A 102 4.95 5.12 10.69
N ARG A 103 3.86 5.71 10.19
CA ARG A 103 2.74 6.10 11.04
C ARG A 103 2.04 4.83 11.53
N LYS A 104 2.10 4.58 12.85
CA LYS A 104 1.26 3.60 13.57
C LYS A 104 -0.23 3.99 13.56
N VAL A 105 -0.78 4.39 12.42
CA VAL A 105 -2.19 4.74 12.27
C VAL A 105 -2.89 3.53 11.65
N PRO A 106 -3.85 2.90 12.36
CA PRO A 106 -4.69 1.86 11.77
C PRO A 106 -5.34 2.40 10.50
N ARG A 107 -5.34 1.61 9.42
CA ARG A 107 -5.87 2.05 8.12
C ARG A 107 -7.30 2.61 8.28
N PRO A 108 -7.60 3.84 7.82
CA PRO A 108 -8.98 4.26 7.61
C PRO A 108 -9.59 3.33 6.55
N GLY A 109 -10.53 2.47 6.96
CA GLY A 109 -11.10 1.41 6.13
C GLY A 109 -11.00 0.00 6.74
N ALA A 110 -10.30 -0.18 7.87
CA ALA A 110 -10.33 -1.43 8.63
C ALA A 110 -11.51 -1.52 9.65
N PHE A 111 -12.34 -0.47 9.74
CA PHE A 111 -13.54 -0.42 10.59
C PHE A 111 -14.80 -0.17 9.75
N VAL A 112 -15.04 -1.02 8.75
CA VAL A 112 -16.39 -1.20 8.21
C VAL A 112 -16.78 -2.65 8.48
N GLN A 113 -17.23 -2.88 9.71
CA GLN A 113 -18.22 -3.91 10.07
C GLN A 113 -19.37 -3.17 10.73
#